data_AF-A0A7X4IUA6-F1
#
_entry.id   AF-A0A7X4IUA6-F1
#
_cell.length_a   1.000
_cell.length_b   1.000
_cell.length_c   1.000
_cell.angle_alpha   90.00
_cell.angle_beta   90.00
_cell.angle_gamma   90.00
#
_symmetry.space_group_name_H-M   'P 1'
#
loop_
_entity.id
_entity.type
_entity.pdbx_description
1 polymer ?
#
loop_
_entity_poly.entity_id
_entity_poly.type
_entity_poly.pdbx_seq_one_letter_code
_entity_poly.pdbx_strand_id
1 'polypeptide(L)'
;APFGRGRGGPGGWWIVDEPELHLGDDIVVPDLTGWRRETMPEYPDAAYFDIAPDWACEVLSPSTRRIDQNEKRTIYAREGVSHLWFVDPVAKTLEAFELRDGHWVLLVTLADDAPVSLPPFEAVSFPLDALWPEGAAQDAGTAE
;
A
#
# COMPACT_ATOMS: atom_id res chain seq x y z
N ALA A 1 -16.03 -11.52 0.48
CA ALA A 1 -15.04 -10.81 1.31
C ALA A 1 -15.55 -9.40 1.61
N PRO A 2 -15.21 -8.79 2.76
CA PRO A 2 -15.66 -7.44 3.15
C PRO A 2 -15.32 -6.35 2.12
N PHE A 3 -14.30 -6.55 1.27
CA PHE A 3 -13.93 -5.64 0.18
C PHE A 3 -14.18 -6.22 -1.24
N GLY A 4 -14.87 -7.35 -1.36
CA GLY A 4 -15.21 -7.99 -2.65
C GLY A 4 -16.52 -7.47 -3.26
N ARG A 5 -17.02 -8.16 -4.31
CA ARG A 5 -18.27 -7.84 -5.06
C ARG A 5 -19.59 -7.98 -4.26
N GLY A 6 -19.57 -7.85 -2.93
CA GLY A 6 -20.74 -7.99 -2.07
C GLY A 6 -21.38 -6.65 -1.72
N ARG A 7 -22.72 -6.56 -1.84
CA ARG A 7 -23.50 -5.48 -1.21
C ARG A 7 -23.37 -5.62 0.31
N GLY A 8 -22.78 -4.61 0.97
CA GLY A 8 -22.87 -4.45 2.44
C GLY A 8 -21.56 -4.52 3.24
N GLY A 9 -20.39 -4.62 2.60
CA GLY A 9 -19.11 -4.29 3.26
C GLY A 9 -18.81 -2.80 3.14
N PRO A 10 -17.96 -2.21 4.02
CA PRO A 10 -17.64 -0.79 3.98
C PRO A 10 -16.93 -0.44 2.65
N GLY A 11 -17.67 0.14 1.72
CA GLY A 11 -17.15 0.91 0.60
C GLY A 11 -17.01 0.20 -0.75
N GLY A 12 -16.78 -1.12 -0.79
CA GLY A 12 -16.47 -1.84 -2.03
C GLY A 12 -15.18 -1.31 -2.69
N TRP A 13 -14.21 -2.18 -2.89
CA TRP A 13 -12.90 -1.76 -3.41
C TRP A 13 -12.57 -2.44 -4.72
N TRP A 14 -11.78 -1.76 -5.53
CA TRP A 14 -10.92 -2.37 -6.53
C TRP A 14 -9.52 -2.40 -5.94
N ILE A 15 -9.02 -3.60 -5.65
CA ILE A 15 -7.62 -3.79 -5.23
C ILE A 15 -6.90 -4.45 -6.40
N VAL A 16 -5.84 -3.81 -6.87
CA VAL A 16 -5.13 -4.20 -8.10
C VAL A 16 -3.63 -4.34 -7.79
N ASP A 17 -3.06 -5.40 -8.34
CA ASP A 17 -1.65 -5.79 -8.23
C ASP A 17 -0.85 -5.21 -9.40
N GLU A 18 0.30 -4.61 -9.09
CA GLU A 18 1.23 -3.97 -10.03
C GLU A 18 0.57 -3.08 -11.13
N PRO A 19 -0.40 -2.20 -10.82
CA PRO A 19 -1.04 -1.40 -11.86
C PRO A 19 -0.13 -0.28 -12.35
N GLU A 20 -0.08 -0.08 -13.67
CA GLU A 20 0.54 1.11 -14.26
C GLU A 20 -0.36 2.34 -14.03
N LEU A 21 0.17 3.33 -13.30
CA LEU A 21 -0.51 4.59 -13.02
C LEU A 21 0.13 5.73 -13.81
N HIS A 22 -0.72 6.53 -14.46
CA HIS A 22 -0.34 7.77 -15.15
C HIS A 22 -0.80 8.94 -14.27
N LEU A 23 0.13 9.49 -13.51
CA LEU A 23 -0.10 10.44 -12.42
C LEU A 23 0.54 11.79 -12.75
N GLY A 24 -0.23 12.67 -13.38
CA GLY A 24 0.29 13.91 -13.96
C GLY A 24 1.24 13.59 -15.11
N ASP A 25 2.49 14.07 -15.03
CA ASP A 25 3.54 13.78 -16.01
C ASP A 25 4.35 12.51 -15.66
N ASP A 26 4.04 11.85 -14.54
CA ASP A 26 4.78 10.70 -14.03
C ASP A 26 4.07 9.37 -14.35
N ILE A 27 4.87 8.33 -14.64
CA ILE A 27 4.40 6.95 -14.74
C ILE A 27 5.01 6.16 -13.58
N VAL A 28 4.15 5.53 -12.77
CA VAL A 28 4.57 4.74 -11.61
C VAL A 28 3.82 3.41 -11.54
N VAL A 29 4.51 2.38 -11.04
CA VAL A 29 3.94 1.06 -10.78
C VAL A 29 4.12 0.73 -9.30
N PRO A 30 3.10 0.96 -8.45
CA PRO A 30 3.05 0.45 -7.08
C PRO A 30 2.82 -1.05 -7.03
N ASP A 31 3.24 -1.70 -5.96
CA ASP A 31 3.00 -3.14 -5.78
C ASP A 31 1.50 -3.44 -5.61
N LEU A 32 0.79 -2.69 -4.77
CA LEU A 32 -0.68 -2.78 -4.66
C LEU A 32 -1.32 -1.40 -4.61
N THR A 33 -2.54 -1.30 -5.15
CA THR A 33 -3.38 -0.10 -5.01
C THR A 33 -4.83 -0.45 -4.77
N GLY A 34 -5.54 0.51 -4.19
CA GLY A 34 -6.94 0.42 -3.84
C GLY A 34 -7.70 1.67 -4.28
N TRP A 35 -8.78 1.49 -5.03
CA TRP A 35 -9.79 2.52 -5.25
C TRP A 35 -11.08 2.11 -4.56
N ARG A 36 -11.71 3.06 -3.87
CA ARG A 36 -13.11 2.95 -3.49
C ARG A 36 -13.96 2.93 -4.75
N ARG A 37 -15.05 2.18 -4.75
CA ARG A 37 -16.02 2.21 -5.85
C ARG A 37 -16.72 3.57 -5.99
N GLU A 38 -16.64 4.44 -5.00
CA GLU A 38 -17.09 5.82 -5.11
C GLU A 38 -16.13 6.65 -5.98
N THR A 39 -14.83 6.41 -5.85
CA THR A 39 -13.75 7.03 -6.65
C THR A 39 -13.68 6.44 -8.06
N MET A 40 -13.81 5.11 -8.17
CA MET A 40 -13.81 4.38 -9.44
C MET A 40 -15.04 3.45 -9.52
N PRO A 41 -16.22 3.96 -9.94
CA PRO A 41 -17.47 3.18 -9.98
C PRO A 41 -17.43 1.97 -10.91
N GLU A 42 -16.74 2.13 -12.03
CA GLU A 42 -16.57 1.12 -13.06
C GLU A 42 -15.08 0.82 -13.22
N TYR A 43 -14.75 -0.45 -13.45
CA TYR A 43 -13.38 -0.83 -13.73
C TYR A 43 -13.07 -0.47 -15.18
N PRO A 44 -12.05 0.35 -15.47
CA PRO A 44 -11.76 0.80 -16.81
C PRO A 44 -11.27 -0.35 -17.70
N ASP A 45 -11.70 -0.35 -18.95
CA ASP A 45 -11.12 -1.18 -20.01
C ASP A 45 -9.96 -0.41 -20.65
N ALA A 46 -8.88 -0.26 -19.89
CA ALA A 46 -7.68 0.50 -20.27
C ALA A 46 -6.41 -0.23 -19.84
N ALA A 47 -5.29 0.05 -20.51
CA ALA A 47 -4.00 -0.56 -20.21
C ALA A 47 -3.32 0.03 -18.95
N TYR A 48 -3.77 1.20 -18.50
CA TYR A 48 -3.25 1.93 -17.35
C TYR A 48 -4.40 2.69 -16.66
N PHE A 49 -4.13 3.21 -15.47
CA PHE A 49 -5.06 4.03 -14.69
C PHE A 49 -4.56 5.47 -14.63
N ASP A 50 -5.43 6.43 -14.92
CA ASP A 50 -5.20 7.88 -14.81
C ASP A 50 -5.93 8.52 -13.62
N ILE A 51 -6.51 7.68 -12.75
CA ILE A 51 -7.20 8.08 -11.52
C ILE A 51 -6.30 7.72 -10.34
N ALA A 52 -5.95 8.72 -9.52
CA ALA A 52 -5.19 8.49 -8.29
C ALA A 52 -5.93 7.49 -7.36
N PRO A 53 -5.24 6.48 -6.81
CA PRO A 53 -5.86 5.55 -5.87
C PRO A 53 -6.14 6.20 -4.53
N ASP A 54 -7.15 5.70 -3.82
CA ASP A 54 -7.41 6.08 -2.43
C ASP A 54 -6.34 5.51 -1.48
N TRP A 55 -5.72 4.39 -1.86
CA TRP A 55 -4.65 3.72 -1.11
C TRP A 55 -3.59 3.16 -2.05
N ALA A 56 -2.31 3.34 -1.69
CA ALA A 56 -1.18 2.67 -2.33
C ALA A 56 -0.37 1.89 -1.28
N CYS A 57 0.22 0.77 -1.68
CA CYS A 57 1.12 -0.03 -0.85
C CYS A 57 2.36 -0.40 -1.64
N GLU A 58 3.51 -0.20 -1.00
CA GLU A 58 4.81 -0.55 -1.54
C GLU A 58 5.48 -1.55 -0.60
N VAL A 59 5.94 -2.66 -1.15
CA VAL A 59 6.73 -3.69 -0.50
C VAL A 59 8.20 -3.35 -0.71
N LEU A 60 8.82 -2.81 0.32
CA LEU A 60 10.17 -2.27 0.23
C LEU A 60 11.20 -3.36 -0.06
N SER A 61 11.95 -3.16 -1.14
CA SER A 61 13.12 -3.96 -1.50
C SER A 61 14.41 -3.14 -1.43
N PRO A 62 15.59 -3.73 -1.21
CA PRO A 62 16.85 -2.98 -1.26
C PRO A 62 17.07 -2.20 -2.57
N SER A 63 16.58 -2.71 -3.70
CA SER A 63 16.72 -2.12 -5.03
C SER A 63 15.81 -0.91 -5.28
N THR A 64 14.60 -0.91 -4.73
CA THR A 64 13.58 0.12 -5.03
C THR A 64 13.32 1.06 -3.86
N ARG A 65 13.75 0.71 -2.64
CA ARG A 65 13.49 1.45 -1.39
C ARG A 65 13.67 2.96 -1.50
N ARG A 66 14.73 3.42 -2.18
CA ARG A 66 14.99 4.86 -2.33
C ARG A 66 13.92 5.53 -3.18
N ILE A 67 13.47 4.89 -4.25
CA ILE A 67 12.46 5.40 -5.17
C ILE A 67 11.10 5.38 -4.47
N ASP A 68 10.75 4.27 -3.80
CA ASP A 68 9.46 4.10 -3.13
C ASP A 68 9.28 5.14 -1.99
N GLN A 69 10.30 5.31 -1.15
CA GLN A 69 10.22 6.23 0.00
C GLN A 69 10.42 7.72 -0.34
N ASN A 70 10.93 8.05 -1.53
CA ASN A 70 11.16 9.45 -1.93
C ASN A 70 10.31 9.86 -3.13
N GLU A 71 10.65 9.33 -4.31
CA GLU A 71 10.10 9.78 -5.60
C GLU A 71 8.60 9.43 -5.69
N LYS A 72 8.24 8.15 -5.54
CA LYS A 72 6.84 7.71 -5.56
C LYS A 72 6.02 8.33 -4.45
N ARG A 73 6.55 8.36 -3.21
CA ARG A 73 5.90 9.01 -2.07
C ARG A 73 5.56 10.49 -2.33
N THR A 74 6.42 11.21 -3.03
CA THR A 74 6.19 12.62 -3.39
C THR A 74 5.11 12.73 -4.47
N ILE A 75 5.14 11.87 -5.49
CA ILE A 75 4.12 11.80 -6.54
C ILE A 75 2.75 11.51 -5.93
N TYR A 76 2.65 10.52 -5.04
CA TYR A 76 1.40 10.16 -4.36
C TYR A 76 0.81 11.30 -3.53
N ALA A 77 1.63 12.04 -2.79
CA ALA A 77 1.15 13.22 -2.05
C ALA A 77 0.63 14.31 -2.99
N ARG A 78 1.36 14.58 -4.08
CA ARG A 78 1.00 15.61 -5.06
C ARG A 78 -0.32 15.29 -5.75
N GLU A 79 -0.54 14.02 -6.10
CA GLU A 79 -1.77 13.56 -6.76
C GLU A 79 -2.92 13.22 -5.79
N GLY A 80 -2.72 13.39 -4.47
CA GLY A 80 -3.82 13.27 -3.50
C GLY A 80 -4.17 11.83 -3.09
N VAL A 81 -3.26 10.87 -3.23
CA VAL A 81 -3.44 9.53 -2.65
C VAL A 81 -3.65 9.66 -1.15
N SER A 82 -4.77 9.16 -0.63
CA SER A 82 -5.17 9.45 0.75
C SER A 82 -4.43 8.63 1.79
N HIS A 83 -4.06 7.39 1.45
CA HIS A 83 -3.33 6.48 2.33
C HIS A 83 -2.16 5.82 1.62
N LEU A 84 -1.02 5.70 2.31
CA LEU A 84 0.17 5.02 1.81
C LEU A 84 0.69 4.06 2.86
N TRP A 85 0.89 2.79 2.49
CA TRP A 85 1.52 1.80 3.35
C TRP A 85 2.89 1.41 2.80
N PHE A 86 3.87 1.31 3.70
CA PHE A 86 5.15 0.66 3.43
C PHE A 86 5.22 -0.65 4.20
N VAL A 87 5.34 -1.75 3.48
CA VAL A 87 5.61 -3.07 4.07
C VAL A 87 7.08 -3.37 3.86
N ASP A 88 7.81 -3.66 4.93
CA ASP A 88 9.23 -3.97 4.87
C ASP A 88 9.47 -5.43 5.28
N PRO A 89 9.63 -6.36 4.33
CA PRO A 89 9.87 -7.77 4.66
C PRO A 89 11.21 -8.03 5.35
N VAL A 90 12.19 -7.13 5.19
CA VAL A 90 13.53 -7.26 5.80
C VAL A 90 13.46 -6.84 7.26
N ALA A 91 12.88 -5.67 7.52
CA ALA A 91 12.68 -5.17 8.89
C ALA A 91 11.50 -5.83 9.60
N LYS A 92 10.62 -6.53 8.86
CA LYS A 92 9.35 -7.10 9.31
C LYS A 92 8.44 -6.05 9.95
N THR A 93 8.31 -4.91 9.27
CA THR A 93 7.50 -3.77 9.73
C THR A 93 6.44 -3.37 8.72
N LEU A 94 5.42 -2.67 9.20
CA LEU A 94 4.44 -1.96 8.38
C LEU A 94 4.33 -0.53 8.89
N GLU A 95 4.60 0.45 8.02
CA GLU A 95 4.32 1.86 8.29
C GLU A 95 3.08 2.31 7.52
N ALA A 96 2.10 2.88 8.21
CA ALA A 96 0.89 3.41 7.59
C ALA A 96 0.84 4.93 7.70
N PHE A 97 0.63 5.58 6.56
CA PHE A 97 0.53 7.03 6.43
C PHE A 97 -0.85 7.46 5.95
N GLU A 98 -1.24 8.66 6.35
CA GLU A 98 -2.40 9.39 5.82
C GLU A 98 -1.94 10.73 5.27
N LEU A 99 -2.49 11.14 4.13
CA LEU A 99 -2.24 12.46 3.56
C LEU A 99 -3.18 13.48 4.22
N ARG A 100 -2.61 14.47 4.92
CA ARG A 100 -3.36 15.57 5.54
C ARG A 100 -2.78 16.90 5.09
N ASP A 101 -3.61 17.76 4.50
CA ASP A 101 -3.21 19.08 4.01
C ASP A 101 -1.93 19.04 3.14
N GLY A 102 -1.81 18.02 2.28
CA GLY A 102 -0.66 17.81 1.39
C GLY A 102 0.60 17.23 2.07
N HIS A 103 0.52 16.84 3.34
CA HIS A 103 1.64 16.28 4.09
C HIS A 103 1.34 14.87 4.58
N TRP A 104 2.33 13.98 4.48
CA TRP A 104 2.22 12.62 5.03
C TRP A 104 2.33 12.63 6.55
N VAL A 105 1.29 12.14 7.23
CA VAL A 105 1.28 11.89 8.66
C VAL A 105 1.46 10.39 8.89
N LEU A 106 2.53 10.00 9.59
CA LEU A 106 2.70 8.62 10.07
C LEU A 106 1.63 8.33 11.13
N LEU A 107 0.74 7.39 10.85
CA LEU A 107 -0.27 6.95 11.80
C LEU A 107 0.31 5.97 12.80
N VAL A 108 1.06 4.97 12.30
CA VAL A 108 1.66 3.92 13.11
C VAL A 108 2.79 3.23 12.36
N THR A 109 3.75 2.72 13.13
CA THR A 109 4.69 1.66 12.71
C THR A 109 4.37 0.41 13.50
N LEU A 110 4.00 -0.67 12.83
CA LEU A 110 3.78 -1.99 13.40
C LEU A 110 4.99 -2.89 13.15
N ALA A 111 5.23 -3.82 14.05
CA ALA A 111 6.28 -4.84 13.99
C ALA A 111 5.77 -6.14 14.64
N ASP A 112 6.57 -7.20 14.56
CA ASP A 112 6.28 -8.52 15.16
C ASP A 112 4.91 -9.08 14.73
N ASP A 113 4.11 -9.58 15.66
CA ASP A 113 2.77 -10.15 15.46
C ASP A 113 1.64 -9.13 15.70
N ALA A 114 1.97 -7.83 15.73
CA ALA A 114 0.99 -6.79 16.04
C ALA A 114 -0.24 -6.87 15.11
N PRO A 115 -1.47 -6.72 15.65
CA PRO A 115 -2.67 -6.81 14.85
C PRO A 115 -2.76 -5.64 13.86
N VAL A 116 -2.83 -5.95 12.58
CA VAL A 116 -3.09 -4.99 11.52
C VAL A 116 -4.59 -4.78 11.42
N SER A 117 -5.06 -3.58 11.75
CA SER A 117 -6.43 -3.08 11.49
C SER A 117 -6.30 -1.57 11.37
N LEU A 118 -5.99 -1.11 10.15
CA LEU A 118 -5.51 0.24 9.88
C LEU A 118 -6.32 0.90 8.78
N PRO A 119 -6.47 2.24 8.78
CA PRO A 119 -7.09 2.96 7.69
C PRO A 119 -6.39 2.69 6.34
N PRO A 120 -7.16 2.49 5.25
CA PRO A 120 -8.62 2.56 5.14
C PRO A 120 -9.34 1.18 5.27
N PHE A 121 -8.67 0.18 5.84
CA PHE A 121 -9.11 -1.22 5.92
C PHE A 121 -9.37 -1.72 7.35
N GLU A 122 -9.83 -0.86 8.26
CA GLU A 122 -10.06 -1.20 9.69
C GLU A 122 -11.07 -2.34 9.88
N ALA A 123 -11.93 -2.58 8.89
CA ALA A 123 -12.91 -3.67 8.91
C ALA A 123 -12.30 -5.08 8.78
N VAL A 124 -11.00 -5.19 8.46
CA VAL A 124 -10.26 -6.45 8.41
C VAL A 124 -9.13 -6.41 9.44
N SER A 125 -8.94 -7.53 10.13
CA SER A 125 -7.82 -7.71 11.06
C SER A 125 -7.06 -8.99 10.78
N PHE A 126 -5.74 -8.91 10.82
CA PHE A 126 -4.82 -10.05 10.73
C PHE A 126 -3.53 -9.73 11.53
N PRO A 127 -2.79 -10.73 12.04
CA PRO A 127 -1.51 -10.49 12.69
C PRO A 127 -0.44 -10.17 11.62
N LEU A 128 0.41 -9.16 11.87
CA LEU A 128 1.38 -8.69 10.87
C LEU A 128 2.36 -9.78 10.42
N ASP A 129 2.71 -10.70 11.31
CA ASP A 129 3.62 -11.80 11.04
C ASP A 129 3.13 -12.76 9.94
N ALA A 130 1.82 -12.79 9.66
CA ALA A 130 1.23 -13.56 8.57
C ALA A 130 1.67 -13.08 7.16
N LEU A 131 2.28 -11.89 7.05
CA LEU A 131 2.82 -11.40 5.77
C LEU A 131 4.18 -12.02 5.41
N TRP A 132 4.86 -12.65 6.37
CA TRP A 132 6.24 -13.10 6.19
C TRP A 132 6.27 -14.57 5.77
N PRO A 133 7.12 -14.97 4.81
CA PRO A 133 7.26 -16.36 4.43
C PRO A 133 7.79 -17.20 5.61
N GLU A 134 7.16 -18.33 5.87
CA GLU A 134 7.66 -19.33 6.81
C GLU A 134 9.03 -19.84 6.34
N GLY A 135 10.07 -19.67 7.15
CA GLY A 135 11.41 -20.20 6.86
C GLY A 135 12.43 -19.23 6.24
N ALA A 136 12.14 -17.93 6.13
CA ALA A 136 13.18 -16.92 5.90
C ALA A 136 14.03 -16.74 7.17
N ALA A 137 14.83 -17.75 7.48
CA ALA A 137 15.89 -17.66 8.48
C ALA A 137 16.86 -16.55 8.04
N GLN A 138 17.26 -15.75 9.02
CA GLN A 138 18.33 -14.78 8.88
C GLN A 138 19.60 -15.51 8.45
N ASP A 139 20.09 -15.26 7.24
CA ASP A 139 21.50 -15.39 6.95
C ASP A 139 22.23 -14.26 7.70
N ALA A 140 22.31 -14.41 9.02
CA ALA A 140 23.31 -13.73 9.83
C ALA A 140 24.63 -14.42 9.51
N GLY A 141 25.31 -13.90 8.49
CA GLY A 141 26.67 -14.31 8.14
C GLY A 141 27.54 -14.29 9.40
N THR A 142 28.03 -15.47 9.77
CA THR A 142 29.14 -15.62 10.70
C THR A 142 30.36 -14.97 10.05
N ALA A 143 30.77 -13.80 10.57
CA ALA A 143 32.12 -13.31 10.35
C ALA A 143 33.00 -13.89 11.46
N GLU A 144 33.95 -14.71 11.04
CA GLU A 144 35.12 -15.15 11.81
C GLU A 144 36.08 -13.97 12.06
#